data_AF-A0A7C1P3I0-F1
#
_entry.id   AF-A0A7C1P3I0-F1
#
_cell.length_a   1.000
_cell.length_b   1.000
_cell.length_c   1.000
_cell.angle_alpha   90.00
_cell.angle_beta   90.00
_cell.angle_gamma   90.00
#
_symmetry.space_group_name_H-M   'P 1'
#
loop_
_entity.id
_entity.type
_entity.pdbx_description
1 polymer ?
#
loop_
_entity_poly.entity_id
_entity_poly.type
_entity_poly.pdbx_seq_one_letter_code
_entity_poly.pdbx_strand_id
1 'polypeptide(L)'
;MYITRLILENFQSHVETALVLSSGYNVLFGESEVGKTAVWRALRWVIYDGLEHVQPFVRTGAKHCRVSVSFSNGLTIAREGTARGTRYTLSQRGTVLSQTTRYPLAFLRKEGLRAVRLADGLEVVLNLASQAEGLLSLPAPVFADLFKRVTGRHIIEAALSAAEEELDQLPTFPPDGVPEAAALTPRLRLEQVVTFLREVARFAADYDRRRVEKIVTYFLQYVFGATYQFKIRSAPATQGIGFIVTSGGRGSAVVKIPLAGGGGLTDLVALALRFALLEISYPPIRGPFVLDEPARNVSDAYTPRVARLLKTLADVFQRQVIITTNNQHLIGTADTLYIVRLENGISKVHRR
;
A
#
# COMPACT_ATOMS: atom_id res chain seq x y z
N MET A 1 9.34 -2.13 11.65
CA MET A 1 8.23 -2.53 12.55
C MET A 1 7.44 -3.63 11.84
N TYR A 2 7.24 -4.76 12.50
CA TYR A 2 6.52 -5.92 11.96
C TYR A 2 5.57 -6.50 13.01
N ILE A 3 4.59 -7.29 12.58
CA ILE A 3 3.65 -7.99 13.47
C ILE A 3 4.32 -9.23 14.03
N THR A 4 4.38 -9.37 15.35
CA THR A 4 4.91 -10.57 16.02
C THR A 4 3.80 -11.58 16.32
N ARG A 5 2.59 -11.09 16.62
CA ARG A 5 1.45 -11.94 16.98
C ARG A 5 0.13 -11.35 16.48
N LEU A 6 -0.74 -12.20 15.95
CA LEU A 6 -2.13 -11.90 15.61
C LEU A 6 -3.05 -12.88 16.33
N ILE A 7 -4.07 -12.38 17.03
CA ILE A 7 -5.08 -13.18 17.72
C ILE A 7 -6.44 -12.79 17.17
N LEU A 8 -7.21 -13.79 16.74
CA LEU A 8 -8.60 -13.67 16.31
C LEU A 8 -9.48 -14.45 17.28
N GLU A 9 -10.44 -13.77 17.90
CA GLU A 9 -11.43 -14.36 18.81
C GLU A 9 -12.82 -14.10 18.23
N ASN A 10 -13.59 -15.18 17.99
CA ASN A 10 -14.94 -15.16 17.43
C ASN A 10 -15.08 -14.30 16.15
N PHE A 11 -14.06 -14.33 15.30
CA PHE A 11 -13.96 -13.53 14.08
C PHE A 11 -14.22 -14.39 12.85
N GLN A 12 -15.36 -14.18 12.19
CA GLN A 12 -15.85 -14.98 11.06
C GLN A 12 -15.87 -16.49 11.41
N SER A 13 -15.16 -17.31 10.66
CA SER A 13 -15.04 -18.76 10.91
C SER A 13 -14.06 -19.12 12.02
N HIS A 14 -13.29 -18.17 12.55
CA HIS A 14 -12.31 -18.40 13.61
C HIS A 14 -12.94 -18.24 15.01
N VAL A 15 -13.00 -19.34 15.77
CA VAL A 15 -13.41 -19.29 17.20
C VAL A 15 -12.29 -18.68 18.04
N GLU A 16 -11.09 -19.25 17.92
CA GLU A 16 -9.87 -18.72 18.50
C GLU A 16 -8.73 -19.11 17.56
N THR A 17 -7.92 -18.15 17.15
CA THR A 17 -6.77 -18.38 16.29
C THR A 17 -5.65 -17.46 16.71
N ALA A 18 -4.51 -18.05 17.06
CA ALA A 18 -3.30 -17.33 17.40
C ALA A 18 -2.20 -17.64 16.39
N LEU A 19 -1.69 -16.60 15.73
CA LEU A 19 -0.59 -16.67 14.78
C LEU A 19 0.62 -15.96 15.39
N VAL A 20 1.76 -16.64 15.42
CA VAL A 20 3.06 -16.10 15.77
C VAL A 20 3.84 -15.99 14.47
N LEU A 21 4.17 -14.76 14.09
CA LEU A 21 4.73 -14.44 12.78
C LEU A 21 6.20 -14.05 12.91
N SER A 22 7.03 -14.49 11.96
CA SER A 22 8.41 -14.03 11.83
C SER A 22 8.45 -12.64 11.19
N SER A 23 9.56 -11.92 11.33
CA SER A 23 9.78 -10.65 10.62
C SER A 23 9.90 -10.82 9.10
N GLY A 24 10.03 -12.05 8.61
CA GLY A 24 10.29 -12.38 7.22
C GLY A 24 9.03 -12.69 6.41
N TYR A 25 9.09 -13.78 5.64
CA TYR A 25 8.02 -14.25 4.76
C TYR A 25 7.12 -15.27 5.46
N ASN A 26 5.86 -14.90 5.69
CA ASN A 26 4.86 -15.68 6.39
C ASN A 26 3.76 -16.11 5.40
N VAL A 27 3.41 -17.39 5.40
CA VAL A 27 2.44 -17.97 4.48
C VAL A 27 1.33 -18.68 5.24
N LEU A 28 0.09 -18.32 4.93
CA LEU A 28 -1.11 -19.04 5.34
C LEU A 28 -1.65 -19.80 4.14
N PHE A 29 -1.44 -21.11 4.13
CA PHE A 29 -1.81 -22.02 3.06
C PHE A 29 -3.07 -22.81 3.40
N GLY A 30 -3.97 -22.98 2.43
CA GLY A 30 -5.16 -23.83 2.57
C GLY A 30 -6.09 -23.70 1.38
N GLU A 31 -7.11 -24.55 1.31
CA GLU A 31 -8.10 -24.53 0.22
C GLU A 31 -8.88 -23.20 0.16
N SER A 32 -9.62 -22.98 -0.92
CA SER A 32 -10.51 -21.82 -1.02
C SER A 32 -11.56 -21.88 0.09
N GLU A 33 -11.99 -20.70 0.57
CA GLU A 33 -13.10 -20.57 1.54
C GLU A 33 -12.86 -21.14 2.95
N VAL A 34 -11.65 -21.63 3.27
CA VAL A 34 -11.31 -22.12 4.62
C VAL A 34 -11.08 -21.02 5.67
N GLY A 35 -11.27 -19.75 5.32
CA GLY A 35 -11.15 -18.61 6.22
C GLY A 35 -9.81 -17.85 6.16
N LYS A 36 -8.92 -18.13 5.21
CA LYS A 36 -7.60 -17.46 5.12
C LYS A 36 -7.72 -15.93 5.00
N THR A 37 -8.61 -15.45 4.12
CA THR A 37 -8.92 -14.03 3.91
C THR A 37 -9.38 -13.31 5.18
N ALA A 38 -9.85 -14.04 6.21
CA ALA A 38 -10.19 -13.46 7.51
C ALA A 38 -9.00 -12.75 8.17
N VAL A 39 -7.76 -13.21 7.93
CA VAL A 39 -6.54 -12.56 8.42
C VAL A 39 -6.36 -11.18 7.79
N TRP A 40 -6.50 -11.08 6.46
CA TRP A 40 -6.45 -9.81 5.76
C TRP A 40 -7.54 -8.85 6.26
N ARG A 41 -8.79 -9.36 6.39
CA ARG A 41 -9.94 -8.58 6.89
C ARG A 41 -9.73 -8.11 8.32
N ALA A 42 -9.21 -8.97 9.19
CA ALA A 42 -8.92 -8.64 10.59
C ALA A 42 -7.89 -7.51 10.69
N LEU A 43 -6.80 -7.58 9.90
CA LEU A 43 -5.78 -6.54 9.85
C LEU A 43 -6.33 -5.22 9.29
N ARG A 44 -7.15 -5.27 8.23
CA ARG A 44 -7.84 -4.08 7.71
C ARG A 44 -8.76 -3.46 8.76
N TRP A 45 -9.52 -4.28 9.47
CA TRP A 45 -10.50 -3.84 10.47
C TRP A 45 -9.84 -3.22 11.71
N VAL A 46 -8.77 -3.82 12.23
CA VAL A 46 -8.12 -3.34 13.47
C VAL A 46 -7.15 -2.18 13.24
N ILE A 47 -6.47 -2.12 12.08
CA ILE A 47 -5.43 -1.10 11.81
C ILE A 47 -5.96 0.06 10.96
N TYR A 48 -6.84 -0.20 9.98
CA TYR A 48 -7.21 0.78 8.95
C TYR A 48 -8.69 1.14 8.97
N ASP A 49 -9.39 0.79 10.05
CA ASP A 49 -10.82 1.03 10.22
C ASP A 49 -11.67 0.57 9.02
N GLY A 50 -11.35 -0.58 8.43
CA GLY A 50 -12.11 -1.10 7.28
C GLY A 50 -13.58 -1.34 7.64
N LEU A 51 -14.49 -0.57 7.03
CA LEU A 51 -15.95 -0.59 7.26
C LEU A 51 -16.76 -1.28 6.15
N GLU A 52 -16.10 -1.85 5.14
CA GLU A 52 -16.68 -1.98 3.79
C GLU A 52 -17.87 -2.93 3.65
N HIS A 53 -18.11 -3.84 4.60
CA HIS A 53 -19.32 -4.67 4.60
C HIS A 53 -19.76 -4.94 6.03
N VAL A 54 -20.74 -4.15 6.52
CA VAL A 54 -21.37 -4.35 7.84
C VAL A 54 -22.31 -5.58 7.77
N GLN A 55 -21.72 -6.75 7.54
CA GLN A 55 -22.18 -7.97 8.21
C GLN A 55 -21.34 -8.13 9.48
N PRO A 56 -21.90 -8.69 10.57
CA PRO A 56 -21.13 -8.88 11.79
C PRO A 56 -19.90 -9.73 11.48
N PHE A 57 -18.69 -9.18 11.69
CA PHE A 57 -17.47 -10.01 11.80
C PHE A 57 -17.59 -11.00 12.96
N VAL A 58 -18.55 -10.77 13.87
CA VAL A 58 -18.92 -11.66 14.95
C VAL A 58 -19.44 -12.97 14.38
N ARG A 59 -18.78 -14.07 14.74
CA ARG A 59 -19.20 -15.43 14.43
C ARG A 59 -20.67 -15.66 14.85
N THR A 60 -21.44 -16.40 14.05
CA THR A 60 -22.79 -16.82 14.41
C THR A 60 -22.82 -17.51 15.77
N GLY A 61 -23.67 -17.02 16.68
CA GLY A 61 -23.79 -17.51 18.06
C GLY A 61 -22.85 -16.86 19.08
N ALA A 62 -21.87 -16.06 18.66
CA ALA A 62 -21.01 -15.30 19.57
C ALA A 62 -21.63 -13.94 19.93
N LYS A 63 -21.32 -13.44 21.13
CA LYS A 63 -21.79 -12.11 21.61
C LYS A 63 -20.83 -10.96 21.24
N HIS A 64 -19.58 -11.31 20.93
CA HIS A 64 -18.51 -10.36 20.63
C HIS A 64 -17.48 -11.01 19.69
N CYS A 65 -16.68 -10.18 19.03
CA CYS A 65 -15.43 -10.58 18.39
C CYS A 65 -14.28 -9.68 18.86
N ARG A 66 -13.06 -10.20 18.84
CA ARG A 66 -11.87 -9.42 19.16
C ARG A 66 -10.74 -9.78 18.22
N VAL A 67 -10.04 -8.75 17.75
CA VAL A 67 -8.79 -8.90 16.99
C VAL A 67 -7.70 -8.16 17.76
N SER A 68 -6.61 -8.85 18.05
CA SER A 68 -5.45 -8.28 18.75
C SER A 68 -4.18 -8.48 17.92
N VAL A 69 -3.46 -7.38 17.67
CA VAL A 69 -2.23 -7.34 16.87
C VAL A 69 -1.10 -6.82 17.73
N SER A 70 -0.04 -7.60 17.89
CA SER A 70 1.19 -7.21 18.59
C SER A 70 2.32 -6.96 17.61
N PHE A 71 3.12 -5.92 17.85
CA PHE A 71 4.21 -5.47 16.99
C PHE A 71 5.58 -5.59 17.67
N SER A 72 6.62 -5.64 16.85
CA SER A 72 8.03 -5.73 17.25
C SER A 72 8.52 -4.61 18.17
N ASN A 73 7.89 -3.42 18.13
CA ASN A 73 8.24 -2.28 18.97
C ASN A 73 7.56 -2.32 20.36
N GLY A 74 6.81 -3.37 20.67
CA GLY A 74 6.05 -3.53 21.90
C GLY A 74 4.64 -2.92 21.85
N LEU A 75 4.22 -2.35 20.73
CA LEU A 75 2.85 -1.89 20.53
C LEU A 75 1.90 -3.08 20.39
N THR A 76 0.74 -3.00 21.04
CA THR A 76 -0.38 -3.90 20.84
C THR A 76 -1.65 -3.08 20.55
N ILE A 77 -2.33 -3.41 19.47
CA ILE A 77 -3.61 -2.82 19.06
C ILE A 77 -4.65 -3.92 19.15
N ALA A 78 -5.67 -3.74 19.98
CA ALA A 78 -6.83 -4.62 20.02
C ALA A 78 -8.09 -3.84 19.66
N ARG A 79 -8.95 -4.43 18.82
CA ARG A 79 -10.30 -3.94 18.55
C ARG A 79 -11.29 -5.04 18.91
N GLU A 80 -12.22 -4.71 19.79
CA GLU A 80 -13.35 -5.54 20.18
C GLU A 80 -14.62 -4.98 19.57
N GLY A 81 -15.42 -5.86 18.97
CA GLY A 81 -16.72 -5.54 18.40
C GLY A 81 -17.82 -6.32 19.09
N THR A 82 -18.90 -5.64 19.47
CA THR A 82 -20.11 -6.23 20.04
C THR A 82 -21.33 -5.70 19.29
N ALA A 83 -22.51 -6.26 19.56
CA ALA A 83 -23.77 -5.71 19.04
C ALA A 83 -24.01 -4.24 19.45
N ARG A 84 -23.36 -3.76 20.52
CA ARG A 84 -23.52 -2.39 21.06
C ARG A 84 -22.48 -1.40 20.53
N GLY A 85 -21.52 -1.85 19.72
CA GLY A 85 -20.46 -1.02 19.16
C GLY A 85 -19.06 -1.61 19.33
N THR A 86 -18.05 -0.81 18.96
CA THR A 86 -16.64 -1.22 18.98
C THR A 86 -15.82 -0.47 20.02
N ARG A 87 -14.79 -1.12 20.56
CA ARG A 87 -13.82 -0.55 21.49
C ARG A 87 -12.40 -0.91 21.06
N TYR A 88 -11.55 0.11 20.98
CA TYR A 88 -10.11 -0.04 20.80
C TYR A 88 -9.41 -0.03 22.15
N THR A 89 -8.40 -0.89 22.29
CA THR A 89 -7.43 -0.87 23.38
C THR A 89 -6.04 -0.81 22.78
N LEU A 90 -5.29 0.24 23.12
CA LEU A 90 -3.90 0.43 22.74
C LEU A 90 -3.03 0.13 23.96
N SER A 91 -1.98 -0.68 23.77
CA SER A 91 -1.06 -1.02 24.84
C SER A 91 0.38 -0.96 24.35
N GLN A 92 1.31 -0.63 25.23
CA GLN A 92 2.74 -0.57 24.95
C GLN A 92 3.47 -1.39 26.01
N ARG A 93 4.16 -2.45 25.59
CA ARG A 93 4.91 -3.38 26.46
C ARG A 93 4.06 -3.90 27.63
N GLY A 94 2.78 -4.17 27.37
CA GLY A 94 1.81 -4.68 28.36
C GLY A 94 1.05 -3.60 29.14
N THR A 95 1.48 -2.34 29.10
CA THR A 95 0.77 -1.23 29.77
C THR A 95 -0.28 -0.64 28.83
N VAL A 96 -1.53 -0.54 29.29
CA VAL A 96 -2.62 0.10 28.52
C VAL A 96 -2.35 1.60 28.42
N LEU A 97 -2.21 2.09 27.19
CA LEU A 97 -2.01 3.52 26.90
C LEU A 97 -3.33 4.27 26.80
N SER A 98 -4.33 3.64 26.15
CA SER A 98 -5.61 4.29 25.86
C SER A 98 -6.68 3.25 25.55
N GLN A 99 -7.92 3.58 25.93
CA GLN A 99 -9.12 2.88 25.50
C GLN A 99 -10.10 3.91 24.92
N THR A 100 -10.60 3.63 23.72
CA THR A 100 -11.48 4.57 23.00
C THR A 100 -12.47 3.79 22.13
N THR A 101 -13.65 4.32 21.92
CA THR A 101 -14.61 3.79 20.94
C THR A 101 -14.36 4.32 19.52
N ARG A 102 -13.69 5.48 19.42
CA ARG A 102 -13.33 6.11 18.15
C ARG A 102 -12.02 5.54 17.61
N TYR A 103 -11.90 5.46 16.28
CA TYR A 103 -10.69 5.04 15.59
C TYR A 103 -9.50 5.95 15.95
N PRO A 104 -8.39 5.40 16.52
CA PRO A 104 -7.26 6.19 17.01
C PRO A 104 -6.31 6.63 15.88
N LEU A 105 -6.85 7.34 14.88
CA LEU A 105 -6.15 7.74 13.66
C LEU A 105 -4.83 8.47 13.93
N ALA A 106 -4.83 9.43 14.88
CA ALA A 106 -3.63 10.23 15.18
C ALA A 106 -2.48 9.36 15.70
N PHE A 107 -2.80 8.38 16.55
CA PHE A 107 -1.82 7.45 17.11
C PHE A 107 -1.24 6.54 16.01
N LEU A 108 -2.10 5.93 15.20
CA LEU A 108 -1.67 5.00 14.15
C LEU A 108 -0.85 5.69 13.05
N ARG A 109 -1.23 6.93 12.69
CA ARG A 109 -0.43 7.76 11.78
C ARG A 109 0.97 8.03 12.31
N LYS A 110 1.11 8.30 13.62
CA LYS A 110 2.42 8.52 14.25
C LYS A 110 3.30 7.27 14.21
N GLU A 111 2.71 6.10 14.37
CA GLU A 111 3.39 4.79 14.25
C GLU A 111 3.66 4.37 12.79
N GLY A 112 3.24 5.18 11.81
CA GLY A 112 3.40 4.92 10.38
C GLY A 112 2.40 3.90 9.82
N LEU A 113 1.38 3.50 10.60
CA LEU A 113 0.28 2.65 10.18
C LEU A 113 -0.86 3.54 9.66
N ARG A 114 -0.79 3.92 8.38
CA ARG A 114 -1.76 4.86 7.81
C ARG A 114 -2.23 4.45 6.42
N ALA A 115 -3.50 4.72 6.15
CA ALA A 115 -4.01 4.80 4.79
C ALA A 115 -3.61 6.15 4.15
N VAL A 116 -3.48 6.17 2.83
CA VAL A 116 -3.29 7.41 2.06
C VAL A 116 -4.66 7.96 1.73
N ARG A 117 -4.95 9.17 2.23
CA ARG A 117 -6.22 9.87 1.94
C ARG A 117 -6.11 10.69 0.68
N LEU A 118 -7.01 10.47 -0.27
CA LEU A 118 -7.11 11.21 -1.52
C LEU A 118 -8.07 12.39 -1.38
N ALA A 119 -8.11 13.25 -2.40
CA ALA A 119 -8.90 14.49 -2.39
C ALA A 119 -10.42 14.27 -2.27
N ASP A 120 -10.93 13.17 -2.81
CA ASP A 120 -12.34 12.77 -2.81
C ASP A 120 -12.78 12.03 -1.53
N GLY A 121 -11.87 11.90 -0.55
CA GLY A 121 -12.11 11.13 0.67
C GLY A 121 -11.84 9.63 0.54
N LEU A 122 -11.43 9.14 -0.64
CA LEU A 122 -11.00 7.76 -0.83
C LEU A 122 -9.74 7.49 0.00
N GLU A 123 -9.72 6.35 0.71
CA GLU A 123 -8.56 5.88 1.44
C GLU A 123 -7.94 4.67 0.76
N VAL A 124 -6.63 4.74 0.45
CA VAL A 124 -5.88 3.63 -0.13
C VAL A 124 -4.91 3.08 0.91
N VAL A 125 -5.08 1.80 1.26
CA VAL A 125 -4.18 1.09 2.16
C VAL A 125 -3.12 0.35 1.33
N LEU A 126 -1.92 0.90 1.25
CA LEU A 126 -0.84 0.30 0.45
C LEU A 126 -0.29 -0.99 1.08
N ASN A 127 -0.34 -1.13 2.41
CA ASN A 127 0.13 -2.33 3.11
C ASN A 127 -0.70 -3.58 2.79
N LEU A 128 -1.96 -3.41 2.40
CA LEU A 128 -2.92 -4.48 2.25
C LEU A 128 -3.32 -4.62 0.78
N ALA A 129 -3.20 -5.82 0.23
CA ALA A 129 -3.67 -6.17 -1.09
C ALA A 129 -4.73 -7.25 -0.99
N SER A 130 -5.95 -6.98 -1.46
CA SER A 130 -6.97 -8.01 -1.64
C SER A 130 -7.05 -8.46 -3.09
N GLN A 131 -7.76 -9.57 -3.32
CA GLN A 131 -8.11 -10.07 -4.65
C GLN A 131 -8.95 -9.06 -5.47
N ALA A 132 -9.73 -8.19 -4.82
CA ALA A 132 -10.65 -7.26 -5.48
C ALA A 132 -10.09 -5.84 -5.65
N GLU A 133 -9.13 -5.42 -4.81
CA GLU A 133 -8.57 -4.07 -4.84
C GLU A 133 -7.38 -3.96 -5.80
N GLY A 134 -7.69 -3.67 -7.07
CA GLY A 134 -6.71 -3.36 -8.09
C GLY A 134 -6.21 -1.92 -7.99
N LEU A 135 -4.95 -1.72 -7.58
CA LEU A 135 -4.30 -0.40 -7.68
C LEU A 135 -4.31 0.12 -9.15
N LEU A 136 -4.23 -0.81 -10.10
CA LEU A 136 -4.29 -0.53 -11.54
C LEU A 136 -5.71 -0.23 -12.06
N SER A 137 -6.76 -0.54 -11.31
CA SER A 137 -8.14 -0.21 -11.70
C SER A 137 -8.57 1.18 -11.24
N LEU A 138 -7.72 1.89 -10.47
CA LEU A 138 -7.98 3.28 -10.13
C LEU A 138 -8.01 4.15 -11.40
N PRO A 139 -8.95 5.09 -11.51
CA PRO A 139 -8.92 6.09 -12.57
C PRO A 139 -7.59 6.85 -12.61
N ALA A 140 -7.11 7.21 -13.80
CA ALA A 140 -5.83 7.87 -13.99
C ALA A 140 -5.64 9.16 -13.15
N PRO A 141 -6.65 10.04 -12.96
CA PRO A 141 -6.51 11.19 -12.04
C PRO A 141 -6.38 10.77 -10.58
N VAL A 142 -7.14 9.75 -10.15
CA VAL A 142 -7.13 9.24 -8.79
C VAL A 142 -5.77 8.61 -8.46
N PHE A 143 -5.20 7.84 -9.38
CA PHE A 143 -3.84 7.33 -9.22
C PHE A 143 -2.81 8.47 -9.19
N ALA A 144 -2.97 9.51 -10.02
CA ALA A 144 -2.07 10.65 -10.00
C ALA A 144 -2.09 11.35 -8.63
N ASP A 145 -3.26 11.59 -8.04
CA ASP A 145 -3.39 12.14 -6.69
C ASP A 145 -2.75 11.21 -5.64
N LEU A 146 -3.02 9.90 -5.71
CA LEU A 146 -2.37 8.91 -4.84
C LEU A 146 -0.86 9.01 -4.91
N PHE A 147 -0.28 9.02 -6.11
CA PHE A 147 1.16 9.05 -6.30
C PHE A 147 1.78 10.34 -5.74
N LYS A 148 1.12 11.48 -5.94
CA LYS A 148 1.54 12.78 -5.37
C LYS A 148 1.47 12.81 -3.85
N ARG A 149 0.44 12.19 -3.25
CA ARG A 149 0.26 12.16 -1.80
C ARG A 149 1.18 11.17 -1.11
N VAL A 150 1.40 10.00 -1.71
CA VAL A 150 2.35 8.99 -1.23
C VAL A 150 3.77 9.56 -1.14
N THR A 151 4.18 10.33 -2.14
CA THR A 151 5.53 10.88 -2.24
C THR A 151 5.71 12.20 -1.49
N GLY A 152 4.64 12.76 -0.92
CA GLY A 152 4.69 14.08 -0.27
C GLY A 152 4.73 15.26 -1.24
N ARG A 153 4.75 15.03 -2.56
CA ARG A 153 4.82 16.09 -3.58
C ARG A 153 3.65 17.07 -3.55
N HIS A 154 2.48 16.65 -3.07
CA HIS A 154 1.34 17.54 -2.83
C HIS A 154 1.69 18.76 -1.95
N ILE A 155 2.67 18.66 -1.05
CA ILE A 155 3.13 19.79 -0.22
C ILE A 155 3.89 20.81 -1.07
N ILE A 156 4.75 20.33 -1.97
CA ILE A 156 5.53 21.18 -2.88
C ILE A 156 4.58 21.86 -3.88
N GLU A 157 3.61 21.12 -4.43
CA GLU A 157 2.61 21.67 -5.33
C GLU A 157 1.73 22.71 -4.64
N ALA A 158 1.31 22.49 -3.39
CA ALA A 158 0.56 23.49 -2.63
C ALA A 158 1.38 24.77 -2.37
N ALA A 159 2.67 24.65 -2.04
CA ALA A 159 3.55 25.80 -1.87
C ALA A 159 3.76 26.57 -3.18
N LEU A 160 3.91 25.86 -4.31
CA LEU A 160 4.01 26.47 -5.63
C LEU A 160 2.73 27.22 -6.00
N SER A 161 1.56 26.59 -5.83
CA SER A 161 0.27 27.23 -6.13
C SER A 161 0.05 28.49 -5.29
N ALA A 162 0.37 28.44 -3.98
CA ALA A 162 0.27 29.62 -3.12
C ALA A 162 1.20 30.76 -3.56
N ALA A 163 2.43 30.45 -3.99
CA ALA A 163 3.38 31.44 -4.48
C ALA A 163 2.98 32.03 -5.85
N GLU A 164 2.38 31.23 -6.72
CA GLU A 164 1.83 31.68 -8.00
C GLU A 164 0.62 32.60 -7.78
N GLU A 165 -0.30 32.24 -6.88
CA GLU A 165 -1.44 33.08 -6.50
C GLU A 165 -1.00 34.43 -5.90
N GLU A 166 0.04 34.46 -5.07
CA GLU A 166 0.61 35.70 -4.53
C GLU A 166 1.26 36.55 -5.62
N LEU A 167 1.95 35.92 -6.59
CA LEU A 167 2.61 36.60 -7.69
C LEU A 167 1.60 37.25 -8.64
N ASP A 168 0.48 36.58 -8.90
CA ASP A 168 -0.60 37.09 -9.74
C ASP A 168 -1.33 38.30 -9.12
N GLN A 169 -1.31 38.42 -7.79
CA GLN A 169 -1.89 39.56 -7.06
C GLN A 169 -0.98 40.80 -7.07
N LEU A 170 0.32 40.64 -7.36
CA LEU A 170 1.23 41.78 -7.41
C LEU A 170 1.05 42.59 -8.70
N PRO A 171 1.14 43.94 -8.63
CA PRO A 171 0.95 44.79 -9.80
C PRO A 171 1.97 44.43 -10.89
N THR A 172 1.46 44.27 -12.12
CA THR A 172 2.28 44.13 -13.32
C THR A 172 2.73 45.52 -13.74
N PHE A 173 4.03 45.77 -13.74
CA PHE A 173 4.55 47.04 -14.23
C PHE A 173 4.52 47.04 -15.77
N PRO A 174 3.94 48.06 -16.42
CA PRO A 174 3.97 48.17 -17.86
C PRO A 174 5.42 48.31 -18.35
N PRO A 175 5.76 47.79 -19.54
CA PRO A 175 7.13 47.82 -20.08
C PRO A 175 7.70 49.24 -20.23
N ASP A 176 6.85 50.26 -20.32
CA ASP A 176 7.24 51.66 -20.57
C ASP A 176 7.31 52.54 -19.30
N GLY A 177 6.87 52.03 -18.15
CA GLY A 177 6.93 52.77 -16.88
C GLY A 177 8.19 52.41 -16.10
N VAL A 178 9.07 53.37 -15.82
CA VAL A 178 10.23 53.15 -14.93
C VAL A 178 9.71 52.91 -13.51
N PRO A 179 9.77 51.68 -12.98
CA PRO A 179 9.30 51.42 -11.64
C PRO A 179 10.34 51.92 -10.64
N GLU A 180 9.93 52.38 -9.46
CA GLU A 180 10.87 52.57 -8.35
C GLU A 180 11.56 51.23 -8.03
N ALA A 181 12.89 51.21 -7.97
CA ALA A 181 13.69 49.99 -7.73
C ALA A 181 13.27 49.22 -6.46
N ALA A 182 12.74 49.93 -5.45
CA ALA A 182 12.20 49.34 -4.23
C ALA A 182 10.93 48.51 -4.46
N ALA A 183 10.07 48.89 -5.42
CA ALA A 183 8.81 48.21 -5.73
C ALA A 183 8.98 46.96 -6.62
N LEU A 184 10.06 46.89 -7.39
CA LEU A 184 10.44 45.70 -8.19
C LEU A 184 11.02 44.56 -7.33
N THR A 185 11.60 44.89 -6.18
CA THR A 185 12.36 43.94 -5.37
C THR A 185 11.51 42.80 -4.82
N PRO A 186 10.28 43.02 -4.29
CA PRO A 186 9.42 41.92 -3.81
C PRO A 186 8.93 41.02 -4.94
N ARG A 187 8.47 41.59 -6.06
CA ARG A 187 7.99 40.83 -7.23
C ARG A 187 9.09 39.96 -7.82
N LEU A 188 10.27 40.52 -8.06
CA LEU A 188 11.41 39.78 -8.63
C LEU A 188 11.84 38.61 -7.72
N ARG A 189 11.85 38.83 -6.39
CA ARG A 189 12.12 37.74 -5.43
C ARG A 189 11.07 36.64 -5.51
N LEU A 190 9.79 37.01 -5.59
CA LEU A 190 8.71 36.03 -5.69
C LEU A 190 8.75 35.26 -7.02
N GLU A 191 9.08 35.91 -8.14
CA GLU A 191 9.33 35.26 -9.43
C GLU A 191 10.48 34.24 -9.35
N GLN A 192 11.57 34.58 -8.64
CA GLN A 192 12.67 33.66 -8.38
C GLN A 192 12.23 32.47 -7.52
N VAL A 193 11.41 32.71 -6.48
CA VAL A 193 10.85 31.66 -5.62
C VAL A 193 9.94 30.72 -6.42
N VAL A 194 9.01 31.25 -7.22
CA VAL A 194 8.12 30.46 -8.08
C VAL A 194 8.93 29.62 -9.07
N THR A 195 9.95 30.21 -9.70
CA THR A 195 10.84 29.49 -10.61
C THR A 195 11.57 28.34 -9.90
N PHE A 196 12.10 28.60 -8.71
CA PHE A 196 12.74 27.57 -7.89
C PHE A 196 11.76 26.46 -7.51
N LEU A 197 10.57 26.79 -6.99
CA LEU A 197 9.55 25.82 -6.59
C LEU A 197 9.09 24.95 -7.77
N ARG A 198 8.98 25.54 -8.97
CA ARG A 198 8.64 24.82 -10.20
C ARG A 198 9.71 23.80 -10.59
N GLU A 199 10.98 24.18 -10.53
CA GLU A 199 12.10 23.26 -10.77
C GLU A 199 12.18 22.15 -9.71
N VAL A 200 11.95 22.48 -8.43
CA VAL A 200 11.87 21.49 -7.34
C VAL A 200 10.72 20.50 -7.56
N ALA A 201 9.53 20.99 -7.92
CA ALA A 201 8.36 20.14 -8.19
C ALA A 201 8.63 19.19 -9.36
N ARG A 202 9.22 19.71 -10.45
CA ARG A 202 9.62 18.92 -11.63
C ARG A 202 10.66 17.86 -11.26
N PHE A 203 11.73 18.24 -10.56
CA PHE A 203 12.78 17.32 -10.14
C PHE A 203 12.23 16.20 -9.26
N ALA A 204 11.40 16.54 -8.26
CA ALA A 204 10.79 15.56 -7.37
C ALA A 204 9.90 14.58 -8.14
N ALA A 205 9.05 15.08 -9.04
CA ALA A 205 8.18 14.25 -9.87
C ALA A 205 8.99 13.26 -10.72
N ASP A 206 10.06 13.73 -11.36
CA ASP A 206 10.94 12.91 -12.18
C ASP A 206 11.75 11.89 -11.36
N TYR A 207 12.22 12.29 -10.18
CA TYR A 207 12.94 11.43 -9.26
C TYR A 207 12.07 10.27 -8.79
N ASP A 208 10.85 10.56 -8.31
CA ASP A 208 9.90 9.55 -7.85
C ASP A 208 9.47 8.63 -8.99
N ARG A 209 9.17 9.19 -10.16
CA ARG A 209 8.81 8.42 -11.36
C ARG A 209 9.90 7.41 -11.69
N ARG A 210 11.17 7.84 -11.75
CA ARG A 210 12.31 6.94 -12.06
C ARG A 210 12.47 5.85 -11.02
N ARG A 211 12.24 6.13 -9.73
CA ARG A 211 12.31 5.13 -8.66
C ARG A 211 11.23 4.06 -8.80
N VAL A 212 9.97 4.47 -9.02
CA VAL A 212 8.88 3.50 -9.28
C VAL A 212 9.17 2.68 -10.52
N GLU A 213 9.56 3.33 -11.63
CA GLU A 213 9.89 2.63 -12.88
C GLU A 213 10.98 1.57 -12.67
N LYS A 214 12.02 1.90 -11.92
CA LYS A 214 13.13 1.00 -11.63
C LYS A 214 12.68 -0.20 -10.79
N ILE A 215 11.94 0.02 -9.70
CA ILE A 215 11.46 -1.05 -8.82
C ILE A 215 10.53 -2.00 -9.61
N VAL A 216 9.54 -1.45 -10.32
CA VAL A 216 8.58 -2.27 -11.08
C VAL A 216 9.28 -3.03 -12.20
N THR A 217 10.22 -2.39 -12.91
CA THR A 217 11.03 -3.06 -13.93
C THR A 217 11.81 -4.24 -13.35
N TYR A 218 12.41 -4.10 -12.16
CA TYR A 218 13.12 -5.20 -11.52
C TYR A 218 12.20 -6.36 -11.12
N PHE A 219 10.99 -6.09 -10.65
CA PHE A 219 10.00 -7.14 -10.38
C PHE A 219 9.69 -7.92 -11.66
N LEU A 220 9.40 -7.21 -12.76
CA LEU A 220 9.11 -7.82 -14.05
C LEU A 220 10.30 -8.64 -14.58
N GLN A 221 11.51 -8.09 -14.47
CA GLN A 221 12.71 -8.75 -14.97
C GLN A 221 13.08 -9.99 -14.15
N TYR A 222 12.85 -9.95 -12.84
CA TYR A 222 13.07 -11.08 -11.95
C TYR A 222 12.16 -12.27 -12.29
N VAL A 223 10.89 -11.99 -12.58
CA VAL A 223 9.90 -13.06 -12.84
C VAL A 223 9.90 -13.47 -14.30
N PHE A 224 9.77 -12.53 -15.23
CA PHE A 224 9.55 -12.81 -16.67
C PHE A 224 10.81 -12.70 -17.54
N GLY A 225 11.87 -12.06 -17.05
CA GLY A 225 13.18 -11.98 -17.74
C GLY A 225 13.59 -10.56 -18.14
N ALA A 226 14.87 -10.40 -18.50
CA ALA A 226 15.54 -9.09 -18.62
C ALA A 226 14.99 -8.13 -19.70
N THR A 227 14.16 -8.61 -20.63
CA THR A 227 13.63 -7.80 -21.74
C THR A 227 12.47 -6.90 -21.34
N TYR A 228 11.87 -7.12 -20.17
CA TYR A 228 10.73 -6.36 -19.70
C TYR A 228 11.17 -5.01 -19.12
N GLN A 229 10.39 -3.96 -19.44
CA GLN A 229 10.54 -2.63 -18.88
C GLN A 229 9.18 -2.04 -18.54
N PHE A 230 9.12 -1.30 -17.44
CA PHE A 230 7.93 -0.56 -17.02
C PHE A 230 8.17 0.94 -17.14
N LYS A 231 7.19 1.64 -17.71
CA LYS A 231 7.22 3.10 -17.87
C LYS A 231 5.92 3.75 -17.41
N ILE A 232 6.09 4.87 -16.72
CA ILE A 232 5.00 5.75 -16.32
C ILE A 232 4.93 6.86 -17.35
N ARG A 233 3.73 7.11 -17.89
CA ARG A 233 3.49 8.21 -18.84
C ARG A 233 2.48 9.19 -18.27
N SER A 234 2.66 10.46 -18.63
CA SER A 234 1.57 11.43 -18.51
C SER A 234 0.41 10.97 -19.40
N ALA A 235 -0.81 11.09 -18.89
CA ALA A 235 -2.04 10.87 -19.63
C ALA A 235 -2.79 12.21 -19.73
N PRO A 236 -2.45 13.08 -20.70
CA PRO A 236 -3.02 14.43 -20.79
C PRO A 236 -4.54 14.41 -20.98
N ALA A 237 -5.04 13.46 -21.78
CA ALA A 237 -6.48 13.31 -22.06
C ALA A 237 -7.32 13.03 -20.82
N THR A 238 -6.73 12.38 -19.80
CA THR A 238 -7.38 12.07 -18.52
C THR A 238 -6.80 12.87 -17.37
N GLN A 239 -5.97 13.88 -17.65
CA GLN A 239 -5.26 14.68 -16.65
C GLN A 239 -4.59 13.83 -15.56
N GLY A 240 -3.99 12.71 -15.95
CA GLY A 240 -3.55 11.69 -15.00
C GLY A 240 -2.27 10.97 -15.39
N ILE A 241 -2.11 9.76 -14.87
CA ILE A 241 -0.95 8.91 -15.12
C ILE A 241 -1.39 7.59 -15.77
N GLY A 242 -0.66 7.19 -16.81
CA GLY A 242 -0.81 5.90 -17.48
C GLY A 242 0.43 5.02 -17.32
N PHE A 243 0.25 3.73 -17.55
CA PHE A 243 1.30 2.72 -17.41
C PHE A 243 1.48 1.93 -18.69
N ILE A 244 2.73 1.67 -19.05
CA ILE A 244 3.07 0.84 -20.20
C ILE A 244 4.14 -0.14 -19.78
N VAL A 245 3.92 -1.41 -20.13
CA VAL A 245 4.97 -2.43 -20.14
C VAL A 245 5.42 -2.63 -21.57
N THR A 246 6.73 -2.71 -21.75
CA THR A 246 7.33 -3.12 -23.02
C THR A 246 8.20 -4.35 -22.83
N SER A 247 8.21 -5.24 -23.82
CA SER A 247 9.19 -6.32 -23.92
C SER A 247 9.95 -6.20 -25.24
N GLY A 248 11.28 -6.23 -25.19
CA GLY A 248 12.13 -6.21 -26.37
C GLY A 248 13.58 -6.52 -26.02
N GLY A 249 14.19 -7.46 -26.75
CA GLY A 249 15.62 -7.77 -26.65
C GLY A 249 16.48 -6.86 -27.52
N ARG A 250 17.82 -6.94 -27.37
CA ARG A 250 18.74 -6.29 -28.31
C ARG A 250 18.51 -6.86 -29.72
N GLY A 251 17.92 -6.05 -30.61
CA GLY A 251 17.67 -6.42 -32.02
C GLY A 251 16.25 -6.89 -32.36
N SER A 252 15.32 -6.97 -31.40
CA SER A 252 13.90 -7.30 -31.67
C SER A 252 13.00 -6.06 -31.53
N ALA A 253 11.88 -6.05 -32.25
CA ALA A 253 10.88 -4.99 -32.12
C ALA A 253 10.35 -4.90 -30.68
N VAL A 254 10.27 -3.67 -30.16
CA VAL A 254 9.71 -3.41 -28.82
C VAL A 254 8.20 -3.59 -28.88
N VAL A 255 7.68 -4.60 -28.18
CA VAL A 255 6.24 -4.87 -28.09
C VAL A 255 5.67 -4.16 -26.87
N LYS A 256 4.63 -3.35 -27.07
CA LYS A 256 3.84 -2.78 -25.96
C LYS A 256 2.82 -3.82 -25.50
N ILE A 257 2.83 -4.12 -24.22
CA ILE A 257 1.92 -5.09 -23.62
C ILE A 257 0.83 -4.32 -22.87
N PRO A 258 -0.44 -4.44 -23.26
CA PRO A 258 -1.55 -3.85 -22.52
C PRO A 258 -1.64 -4.45 -21.12
N LEU A 259 -1.87 -3.61 -20.12
CA LEU A 259 -2.19 -4.05 -18.75
C LEU A 259 -3.69 -4.27 -18.54
N ALA A 260 -4.51 -3.79 -19.48
CA ALA A 260 -5.95 -4.02 -19.51
C ALA A 260 -6.23 -5.47 -19.96
N GLY A 261 -6.90 -6.25 -19.11
CA GLY A 261 -7.31 -7.62 -19.43
C GLY A 261 -7.27 -8.61 -18.27
N GLY A 262 -6.55 -8.29 -17.19
CA GLY A 262 -6.30 -9.26 -16.12
C GLY A 262 -5.34 -10.37 -16.61
N GLY A 263 -4.50 -10.88 -15.73
CA GLY A 263 -3.46 -11.85 -16.12
C GLY A 263 -2.21 -11.72 -15.26
N GLY A 264 -1.31 -12.70 -15.37
CA GLY A 264 -0.12 -12.77 -14.51
C GLY A 264 0.79 -11.55 -14.57
N LEU A 265 0.94 -10.93 -15.76
CA LEU A 265 1.69 -9.69 -15.88
C LEU A 265 1.02 -8.54 -15.12
N THR A 266 -0.30 -8.38 -15.26
CA THR A 266 -1.08 -7.35 -14.58
C THR A 266 -1.04 -7.52 -13.07
N ASP A 267 -1.19 -8.75 -12.57
CA ASP A 267 -1.09 -9.06 -11.14
C ASP A 267 0.30 -8.69 -10.58
N LEU A 268 1.36 -9.04 -11.31
CA LEU A 268 2.72 -8.72 -10.88
C LEU A 268 2.98 -7.22 -10.91
N VAL A 269 2.50 -6.49 -11.93
CA VAL A 269 2.62 -5.03 -11.99
C VAL A 269 1.85 -4.37 -10.85
N ALA A 270 0.63 -4.83 -10.53
CA ALA A 270 -0.15 -4.30 -9.43
C ALA A 270 0.56 -4.52 -8.08
N LEU A 271 1.12 -5.72 -7.86
CA LEU A 271 1.93 -6.05 -6.69
C LEU A 271 3.18 -5.15 -6.60
N ALA A 272 3.92 -5.05 -7.70
CA ALA A 272 5.15 -4.29 -7.80
C ALA A 272 4.92 -2.80 -7.60
N LEU A 273 3.86 -2.23 -8.18
CA LEU A 273 3.49 -0.83 -7.99
C LEU A 273 3.13 -0.55 -6.53
N ARG A 274 2.32 -1.42 -5.91
CA ARG A 274 1.94 -1.26 -4.50
C ARG A 274 3.18 -1.29 -3.60
N PHE A 275 4.10 -2.23 -3.84
CA PHE A 275 5.38 -2.29 -3.14
C PHE A 275 6.25 -1.06 -3.40
N ALA A 276 6.40 -0.63 -4.66
CA ALA A 276 7.19 0.54 -5.02
C ALA A 276 6.67 1.80 -4.31
N LEU A 277 5.34 2.01 -4.28
CA LEU A 277 4.71 3.11 -3.57
C LEU A 277 4.94 3.04 -2.06
N LEU A 278 4.92 1.85 -1.44
CA LEU A 278 5.31 1.69 -0.03
C LEU A 278 6.75 2.12 0.22
N GLU A 279 7.69 1.67 -0.61
CA GLU A 279 9.12 1.89 -0.43
C GLU A 279 9.56 3.35 -0.67
N ILE A 280 8.87 4.09 -1.53
CA ILE A 280 9.17 5.51 -1.76
C ILE A 280 8.32 6.46 -0.92
N SER A 281 7.41 5.92 -0.10
CA SER A 281 6.44 6.74 0.63
C SER A 281 7.12 7.73 1.59
N TYR A 282 6.60 8.96 1.61
CA TYR A 282 7.00 10.01 2.52
C TYR A 282 5.78 10.74 3.11
N PRO A 283 5.65 10.83 4.46
CA PRO A 283 6.41 10.10 5.47
C PRO A 283 6.31 8.57 5.31
N PRO A 284 7.29 7.79 5.82
CA PRO A 284 7.33 6.34 5.62
C PRO A 284 6.07 5.62 6.11
N ILE A 285 5.49 4.80 5.24
CA ILE A 285 4.43 3.86 5.58
C ILE A 285 5.08 2.58 6.14
N ARG A 286 4.80 2.30 7.41
CA ARG A 286 5.38 1.19 8.18
C ARG A 286 4.40 0.01 8.22
N GLY A 287 4.84 -1.07 8.88
CA GLY A 287 4.06 -2.30 9.00
C GLY A 287 4.31 -3.29 7.84
N PRO A 288 3.66 -4.47 7.91
CA PRO A 288 3.86 -5.54 6.94
C PRO A 288 3.25 -5.24 5.58
N PHE A 289 3.66 -6.01 4.59
CA PHE A 289 3.04 -6.14 3.29
C PHE A 289 2.19 -7.41 3.26
N VAL A 290 0.87 -7.24 3.33
CA VAL A 290 -0.11 -8.33 3.47
C VAL A 290 -0.86 -8.53 2.17
N LEU A 291 -0.83 -9.75 1.64
CA LEU A 291 -1.38 -10.07 0.32
C LEU A 291 -2.36 -11.23 0.40
N ASP A 292 -3.59 -11.02 -0.07
CA ASP A 292 -4.59 -12.09 -0.20
C ASP A 292 -4.60 -12.67 -1.61
N GLU A 293 -4.20 -13.94 -1.73
CA GLU A 293 -4.04 -14.69 -2.98
C GLU A 293 -3.21 -13.92 -4.04
N PRO A 294 -1.96 -13.50 -3.73
CA PRO A 294 -1.14 -12.76 -4.67
C PRO A 294 -0.80 -13.59 -5.90
N ALA A 295 -0.62 -12.90 -7.05
CA ALA A 295 -0.12 -13.50 -8.29
C ALA A 295 -0.94 -14.71 -8.78
N ARG A 296 -2.24 -14.76 -8.46
CA ARG A 296 -3.15 -15.85 -8.84
C ARG A 296 -3.16 -16.13 -10.34
N ASN A 297 -3.07 -15.09 -11.17
CA ASN A 297 -3.11 -15.23 -12.63
C ASN A 297 -1.72 -15.48 -13.25
N VAL A 298 -0.66 -15.59 -12.43
CA VAL A 298 0.68 -15.97 -12.89
C VAL A 298 0.70 -17.48 -13.13
N SER A 299 1.20 -17.89 -14.29
CA SER A 299 1.29 -19.32 -14.61
C SER A 299 2.28 -20.04 -13.71
N ASP A 300 2.04 -21.35 -13.50
CA ASP A 300 2.85 -22.19 -12.59
C ASP A 300 4.35 -22.20 -12.95
N ALA A 301 4.71 -21.98 -14.22
CA ALA A 301 6.10 -21.84 -14.66
C ALA A 301 6.82 -20.64 -14.01
N TYR A 302 6.10 -19.58 -13.65
CA TYR A 302 6.65 -18.36 -13.08
C TYR A 302 6.39 -18.22 -11.57
N THR A 303 5.40 -18.92 -11.01
CA THR A 303 5.03 -18.83 -9.59
C THR A 303 6.20 -19.11 -8.64
N PRO A 304 7.10 -20.09 -8.87
CA PRO A 304 8.29 -20.26 -8.03
C PRO A 304 9.21 -19.03 -7.99
N ARG A 305 9.29 -18.27 -9.10
CA ARG A 305 10.03 -17.00 -9.13
C ARG A 305 9.31 -15.93 -8.32
N VAL A 306 7.98 -15.89 -8.35
CA VAL A 306 7.20 -14.99 -7.47
C VAL A 306 7.45 -15.30 -5.99
N ALA A 307 7.46 -16.59 -5.60
CA ALA A 307 7.76 -16.98 -4.22
C ALA A 307 9.13 -16.46 -3.75
N ARG A 308 10.17 -16.66 -4.57
CA ARG A 308 11.53 -16.14 -4.28
C ARG A 308 11.59 -14.62 -4.27
N LEU A 309 10.83 -13.95 -5.14
CA LEU A 309 10.72 -12.50 -5.13
C LEU A 309 10.12 -12.01 -3.80
N LEU A 310 9.01 -12.58 -3.34
CA LEU A 310 8.39 -12.24 -2.06
C LEU A 310 9.35 -12.48 -0.88
N LYS A 311 10.11 -13.57 -0.89
CA LYS A 311 11.18 -13.83 0.09
C LYS A 311 12.28 -12.77 0.03
N THR A 312 12.67 -12.34 -1.17
CA THR A 312 13.64 -11.26 -1.36
C THR A 312 13.13 -9.93 -0.79
N LEU A 313 11.83 -9.64 -0.90
CA LEU A 313 11.23 -8.44 -0.27
C LEU A 313 11.38 -8.47 1.24
N ALA A 314 11.18 -9.63 1.85
CA ALA A 314 11.38 -9.83 3.28
C ALA A 314 12.86 -9.67 3.69
N ASP A 315 13.78 -10.32 2.99
CA ASP A 315 15.18 -10.41 3.40
C ASP A 315 15.98 -9.14 3.07
N VAL A 316 15.78 -8.55 1.89
CA VAL A 316 16.58 -7.40 1.44
C VAL A 316 15.98 -6.08 1.90
N PHE A 317 14.66 -5.92 1.76
CA PHE A 317 13.99 -4.67 2.13
C PHE A 317 13.55 -4.65 3.60
N GLN A 318 13.79 -5.73 4.34
CA GLN A 318 13.43 -5.85 5.77
C GLN A 318 11.94 -5.55 6.00
N ARG A 319 11.11 -5.91 5.02
CA ARG A 319 9.67 -5.70 5.01
C ARG A 319 8.98 -7.03 5.25
N GLN A 320 8.37 -7.21 6.42
CA GLN A 320 7.59 -8.42 6.71
C GLN A 320 6.53 -8.63 5.62
N VAL A 321 6.51 -9.83 5.04
CA VAL A 321 5.53 -10.24 4.04
C VAL A 321 4.62 -11.28 4.67
N ILE A 322 3.30 -11.07 4.56
CA ILE A 322 2.29 -12.01 5.05
C ILE A 322 1.38 -12.31 3.87
N ILE A 323 1.26 -13.57 3.47
CA ILE A 323 0.35 -13.94 2.39
C ILE A 323 -0.65 -14.99 2.83
N THR A 324 -1.82 -14.96 2.24
CA THR A 324 -2.80 -16.05 2.25
C THR A 324 -2.87 -16.62 0.85
N THR A 325 -2.75 -17.94 0.71
CA THR A 325 -2.78 -18.56 -0.62
C THR A 325 -3.27 -20.01 -0.63
N ASN A 326 -3.83 -20.47 -1.75
CA ASN A 326 -4.03 -21.88 -2.05
C ASN A 326 -2.96 -22.46 -3.00
N ASN A 327 -1.99 -21.65 -3.44
CA ASN A 327 -0.95 -22.07 -4.38
C ASN A 327 0.25 -22.69 -3.65
N GLN A 328 0.49 -23.98 -3.90
CA GLN A 328 1.58 -24.74 -3.27
C GLN A 328 2.97 -24.22 -3.66
N HIS A 329 3.13 -23.61 -4.83
CA HIS A 329 4.43 -23.08 -5.26
C HIS A 329 4.89 -21.86 -4.44
N LEU A 330 3.99 -21.19 -3.71
CA LEU A 330 4.32 -20.04 -2.88
C LEU A 330 4.79 -20.43 -1.47
N ILE A 331 4.67 -21.70 -1.05
CA ILE A 331 4.97 -22.09 0.34
C ILE A 331 6.46 -22.40 0.57
N GLY A 332 7.19 -22.78 -0.48
CA GLY A 332 8.52 -23.40 -0.35
C GLY A 332 9.63 -22.51 0.20
N THR A 333 9.45 -21.19 0.21
CA THR A 333 10.43 -20.22 0.73
C THR A 333 9.97 -19.53 2.01
N ALA A 334 8.88 -19.98 2.62
CA ALA A 334 8.28 -19.38 3.81
C ALA A 334 9.17 -19.56 5.06
N ASP A 335 9.36 -18.49 5.82
CA ASP A 335 9.97 -18.54 7.15
C ASP A 335 8.98 -19.05 8.20
N THR A 336 7.68 -18.78 7.99
CA THR A 336 6.61 -19.32 8.82
C THR A 336 5.49 -19.82 7.91
N LEU A 337 5.09 -21.09 8.08
CA LEU A 337 3.98 -21.70 7.35
C LEU A 337 2.86 -22.11 8.31
N TYR A 338 1.66 -21.68 7.98
CA TYR A 338 0.42 -22.08 8.62
C TYR A 338 -0.47 -22.80 7.62
N ILE A 339 -0.98 -23.96 8.00
CA ILE A 339 -1.99 -24.71 7.25
C ILE A 339 -3.36 -24.41 7.85
N VAL A 340 -4.26 -23.86 7.05
CA VAL A 340 -5.63 -23.53 7.44
C VAL A 340 -6.57 -24.58 6.88
N ARG A 341 -7.41 -25.15 7.75
CA ARG A 341 -8.43 -26.13 7.40
C ARG A 341 -9.77 -25.73 7.99
N LEU A 342 -10.86 -26.10 7.31
CA LEU A 342 -12.21 -25.91 7.84
C LEU A 342 -12.68 -27.23 8.45
N GLU A 343 -12.94 -27.23 9.76
CA GLU A 343 -13.41 -28.40 10.50
C GLU A 343 -14.70 -28.03 11.20
N ASN A 344 -15.82 -28.69 10.86
CA ASN A 344 -17.15 -28.43 11.44
C ASN A 344 -17.55 -26.94 11.40
N GLY A 345 -17.24 -26.24 10.30
CA GLY A 345 -17.51 -24.80 10.14
C GLY A 345 -16.64 -23.90 11.01
N ILE A 346 -15.52 -24.41 11.54
CA ILE A 346 -14.52 -23.67 12.31
C ILE A 346 -13.19 -23.72 11.56
N SER A 347 -12.60 -22.55 11.31
CA SER A 347 -11.25 -22.48 10.76
C SER A 347 -10.23 -22.87 11.83
N LYS A 348 -9.47 -23.93 11.56
CA LYS A 348 -8.36 -24.40 12.37
C LYS A 348 -7.05 -24.08 11.68
N VAL A 349 -6.07 -23.63 12.47
CA VAL A 349 -4.76 -23.21 11.96
C VAL A 349 -3.67 -24.03 12.63
N HIS A 350 -2.86 -24.71 11.82
CA HIS A 350 -1.77 -25.57 12.26
C HIS A 350 -0.45 -25.00 11.77
N ARG A 351 0.49 -24.76 12.68
CA ARG A 351 1.86 -24.37 12.30
C ARG A 351 2.62 -25.59 11.78
N ARG A 352 3.34 -25.43 10.68
CA ARG A 352 4.24 -26.45 10.12
C ARG A 352 5.69 -26.16 10.47
#